data_AF-A0A2C9M0C2-F1
#
_entry.id   AF-A0A2C9M0C2-F1
#
_cell.length_a   1.000
_cell.length_b   1.000
_cell.length_c   1.000
_cell.angle_alpha   90.00
_cell.angle_beta   90.00
_cell.angle_gamma   90.00
#
_symmetry.space_group_name_H-M   'P 1'
#
loop_
_entity.id
_entity.type
_entity.pdbx_description
1 polymer ?
#
loop_
_entity_poly.entity_id
_entity_poly.type
_entity_poly.pdbx_seq_one_letter_code
_entity_poly.pdbx_strand_id
1 'polypeptide(L)'
;MSRRSSRPSTASSRPRTAGQPSRDIYLECQAAFLGHYDDLGDKIDSKEDLILLLQQTGRNPTSKSVAKYWTPRTESMTFEDFVDVCSRELVTSEEELLKAFHKIDLNGDGYISLDELYKIMTTKGEKMSKDEVKDIIDEVDENKDGKLDYKEFAKMVLSTTEEYKKLALRNLEKREKNRKLHGEITPRKDKDELSLGSQMSVGSSASEWRHDYSKPSPRVSTNSISKGGRSKEPTNLKDWPMVQSKGTFFLEDSSIISHVYTLNLTEDSDVWISIQPLKIGESGEALDGTFIDTALFVIDEDDNSFVAFTETKDIRGKYGLRCNMTKGKYLLIPFTTGCRLKPKKETAMKEAKLIMKEKGDKIVLTQGFKKALEDIFEMADLDGNRLLSREEFNWYNMRTSGEEVADDEWSVVEDNIELDKGQITLAGFIKLNEMEAEDNEGDTEDLWITLSAMGFNKSLLLDEACPFLLKVYTQKCSEPELEVSALKSNKDTLDKASCQLAFTKAEAKKVKAIKDVMIYQYINDHRALIVVENKSKTKIKMSLDCSKTRNGVSHTGSMLGTVTVPAQTSVVGHHILPLNDGSDLNVICEESVLK
;
A
#
# COMPACT_ATOMS: atom_id res chain seq x y z
N MET A 1 -50.93 44.18 12.53
CA MET A 1 -51.73 42.97 12.25
C MET A 1 -51.32 42.40 10.91
N SER A 2 -51.19 41.08 10.86
CA SER A 2 -50.37 40.27 9.96
C SER A 2 -50.77 40.29 8.47
N ARG A 3 -49.80 40.48 7.57
CA ARG A 3 -49.90 40.13 6.14
C ARG A 3 -49.06 38.87 5.91
N ARG A 4 -49.74 37.76 5.58
CA ARG A 4 -49.14 36.48 5.16
C ARG A 4 -48.41 36.68 3.83
N SER A 5 -47.10 36.43 3.82
CA SER A 5 -46.29 36.30 2.62
C SER A 5 -46.25 34.83 2.17
N SER A 6 -46.76 34.60 0.96
CA SER A 6 -46.60 33.37 0.18
C SER A 6 -45.17 33.29 -0.36
N ARG A 7 -44.44 32.23 -0.02
CA ARG A 7 -43.11 31.91 -0.56
C ARG A 7 -43.17 31.65 -2.07
N PRO A 8 -42.28 32.21 -2.89
CA PRO A 8 -42.02 31.72 -4.24
C PRO A 8 -41.09 30.49 -4.16
N SER A 9 -41.46 29.43 -4.88
CA SER A 9 -40.64 28.25 -5.13
C SER A 9 -39.43 28.62 -5.99
N THR A 10 -38.22 28.56 -5.42
CA THR A 10 -36.97 28.64 -6.15
C THR A 10 -36.74 27.31 -6.87
N ALA A 11 -36.93 27.32 -8.19
CA ALA A 11 -36.50 26.24 -9.07
C ALA A 11 -34.99 26.07 -8.94
N SER A 12 -34.58 24.90 -8.46
CA SER A 12 -33.20 24.42 -8.52
C SER A 12 -32.80 24.29 -9.99
N SER A 13 -31.91 25.17 -10.45
CA SER A 13 -31.18 24.98 -11.70
C SER A 13 -30.19 23.84 -11.50
N ARG A 14 -30.57 22.64 -11.94
CA ARG A 14 -29.66 21.50 -12.08
C ARG A 14 -28.49 21.88 -13.02
N PRO A 15 -27.26 21.44 -12.75
CA PRO A 15 -26.18 21.50 -13.72
C PRO A 15 -26.58 20.79 -15.02
N ARG A 16 -26.05 21.28 -16.14
CA ARG A 16 -26.26 20.70 -17.48
C ARG A 16 -25.98 19.20 -17.44
N THR A 17 -26.91 18.45 -18.00
CA THR A 17 -26.87 16.98 -18.16
C THR A 17 -25.56 16.53 -18.77
N ALA A 18 -24.79 15.71 -18.05
CA ALA A 18 -23.91 14.73 -18.67
C ALA A 18 -24.74 13.98 -19.73
N GLY A 19 -24.21 13.86 -20.95
CA GLY A 19 -24.88 13.10 -22.00
C GLY A 19 -25.18 11.70 -21.49
N GLN A 20 -26.34 11.13 -21.88
CA GLN A 20 -26.61 9.73 -21.55
C GLN A 20 -25.43 8.88 -22.03
N PRO A 21 -24.94 7.92 -21.22
CA PRO A 21 -23.87 7.02 -21.61
C PRO A 21 -24.19 6.39 -22.96
N SER A 22 -23.19 6.24 -23.83
CA SER A 22 -23.41 5.54 -25.11
C SER A 22 -23.92 4.13 -24.80
N ARG A 23 -24.77 3.61 -25.69
CA ARG A 23 -25.33 2.25 -25.54
C ARG A 23 -24.23 1.19 -25.42
N ASP A 24 -23.09 1.44 -26.05
CA ASP A 24 -21.95 0.53 -26.06
C ASP A 24 -21.25 0.50 -24.69
N ILE A 25 -21.02 1.66 -24.05
CA ILE A 25 -20.43 1.74 -22.70
C ILE A 25 -21.33 1.01 -21.69
N TYR A 26 -22.65 1.22 -21.77
CA TYR A 26 -23.58 0.56 -20.84
C TYR A 26 -23.55 -0.97 -20.98
N LEU A 27 -23.47 -1.49 -22.21
CA LEU A 27 -23.37 -2.93 -22.47
C LEU A 27 -22.04 -3.51 -21.99
N GLU A 28 -20.93 -2.79 -22.17
CA GLU A 28 -19.61 -3.18 -21.66
C GLU A 28 -19.61 -3.24 -20.13
N CYS A 29 -20.13 -2.21 -19.47
CA CYS A 29 -20.24 -2.16 -18.02
C CYS A 29 -21.12 -3.30 -17.50
N GLN A 30 -22.27 -3.53 -18.12
CA GLN A 30 -23.19 -4.60 -17.74
C GLN A 30 -22.54 -5.98 -17.87
N ALA A 31 -21.75 -6.20 -18.92
CA ALA A 31 -21.02 -7.44 -19.14
C ALA A 31 -19.94 -7.67 -18.07
N ALA A 32 -19.11 -6.66 -17.79
CA ALA A 32 -18.09 -6.74 -16.74
C ALA A 32 -18.72 -6.98 -15.36
N PHE A 33 -19.72 -6.17 -15.01
CA PHE A 33 -20.38 -6.23 -13.71
C PHE A 33 -21.03 -7.60 -13.45
N LEU A 34 -21.75 -8.16 -14.42
CA LEU A 34 -22.38 -9.47 -14.29
C LEU A 34 -21.41 -10.65 -14.51
N GLY A 35 -20.16 -10.37 -14.89
CA GLY A 35 -19.07 -11.33 -14.85
C GLY A 35 -18.55 -11.57 -13.43
N HIS A 36 -18.65 -10.54 -12.57
CA HIS A 36 -18.15 -10.55 -11.20
C HIS A 36 -19.26 -10.69 -10.15
N TYR A 37 -20.42 -10.09 -10.39
CA TYR A 37 -21.59 -10.07 -9.51
C TYR A 37 -22.78 -10.84 -10.09
N ASP A 38 -23.70 -11.27 -9.22
CA ASP A 38 -24.83 -12.12 -9.60
C ASP A 38 -25.99 -11.31 -10.21
N ASP A 39 -26.23 -10.10 -9.67
CA ASP A 39 -27.31 -9.20 -10.04
C ASP A 39 -26.84 -7.74 -10.19
N LEU A 40 -27.52 -6.95 -11.04
CA LEU A 40 -27.20 -5.52 -11.19
C LEU A 40 -27.56 -4.67 -9.96
N GLY A 41 -28.36 -5.21 -9.04
CA GLY A 41 -28.65 -4.63 -7.74
C GLY A 41 -27.59 -4.93 -6.68
N ASP A 42 -26.58 -5.77 -6.99
CA ASP A 42 -25.40 -5.93 -6.15
C ASP A 42 -24.58 -4.64 -6.13
N LYS A 43 -23.70 -4.51 -5.14
CA LYS A 43 -22.89 -3.32 -4.95
C LYS A 43 -21.42 -3.67 -4.97
N ILE A 44 -20.63 -2.77 -5.58
CA ILE A 44 -19.18 -2.79 -5.47
C ILE A 44 -18.84 -2.32 -4.06
N ASP A 45 -18.20 -3.16 -3.25
CA ASP A 45 -17.89 -2.89 -1.85
C ASP A 45 -16.37 -2.79 -1.56
N SER A 46 -15.53 -2.94 -2.58
CA SER A 46 -14.08 -2.76 -2.49
C SER A 46 -13.50 -1.92 -3.64
N LYS A 47 -12.38 -1.25 -3.36
CA LYS A 47 -11.62 -0.46 -4.35
C LYS A 47 -11.04 -1.36 -5.42
N GLU A 48 -10.61 -2.56 -5.02
CA GLU A 48 -10.04 -3.59 -5.87
C GLU A 48 -11.07 -4.08 -6.90
N ASP A 49 -12.33 -4.27 -6.49
CA ASP A 49 -13.39 -4.65 -7.42
C ASP A 49 -13.70 -3.54 -8.43
N LEU A 50 -13.68 -2.27 -8.02
CA LEU A 50 -13.82 -1.15 -8.96
C LEU A 50 -12.70 -1.15 -9.99
N ILE A 51 -11.44 -1.32 -9.56
CA ILE A 51 -10.27 -1.39 -10.46
C ILE A 51 -10.43 -2.55 -11.43
N LEU A 52 -10.79 -3.74 -10.92
CA LEU A 52 -10.98 -4.93 -11.74
C LEU A 52 -12.08 -4.71 -12.79
N LEU A 53 -13.22 -4.14 -12.39
CA LEU A 53 -14.32 -3.87 -13.32
C LEU A 53 -13.93 -2.83 -14.38
N LEU A 54 -13.19 -1.78 -14.01
CA LEU A 54 -12.68 -0.80 -14.97
C LEU A 54 -11.75 -1.46 -15.98
N GLN A 55 -10.82 -2.29 -15.52
CA GLN A 55 -9.93 -3.10 -16.36
C GLN A 55 -10.69 -4.02 -17.30
N GLN A 56 -11.75 -4.69 -16.83
CA GLN A 56 -12.60 -5.53 -17.66
C GLN A 56 -13.40 -4.75 -18.71
N THR A 57 -13.62 -3.45 -18.51
CA THR A 57 -14.21 -2.57 -19.55
C THR A 57 -13.16 -1.96 -20.49
N GLY A 58 -11.90 -2.42 -20.42
CA GLY A 58 -10.81 -1.95 -21.28
C GLY A 58 -10.23 -0.59 -20.84
N ARG A 59 -10.38 -0.22 -19.57
CA ARG A 59 -9.80 1.00 -18.99
C ARG A 59 -8.66 0.62 -18.07
N ASN A 60 -7.59 1.39 -18.07
CA ASN A 60 -6.47 1.17 -17.15
C ASN A 60 -6.38 2.34 -16.18
N PRO A 61 -7.20 2.36 -15.11
CA PRO A 61 -7.30 3.53 -14.25
C PRO A 61 -6.05 3.69 -13.39
N THR A 62 -5.53 4.91 -13.33
CA THR A 62 -4.44 5.31 -12.43
C THR A 62 -4.95 5.46 -11.00
N SER A 63 -4.07 5.39 -9.99
CA SER A 63 -4.46 5.61 -8.59
C SER A 63 -5.20 6.94 -8.36
N LYS A 64 -4.81 8.02 -9.06
CA LYS A 64 -5.52 9.32 -9.01
C LYS A 64 -6.90 9.24 -9.64
N SER A 65 -7.04 8.59 -10.78
CA SER A 65 -8.36 8.41 -11.41
C SER A 65 -9.31 7.63 -10.50
N VAL A 66 -8.86 6.53 -9.88
CA VAL A 66 -9.67 5.73 -8.95
C VAL A 66 -10.04 6.54 -7.71
N ALA A 67 -9.11 7.32 -7.16
CA ALA A 67 -9.34 8.14 -5.98
C ALA A 67 -10.41 9.24 -6.16
N LYS A 68 -10.73 9.64 -7.40
CA LYS A 68 -11.89 10.52 -7.71
C LYS A 68 -13.21 9.89 -7.30
N TYR A 69 -13.34 8.57 -7.51
CA TYR A 69 -14.60 7.86 -7.35
C TYR A 69 -14.64 7.01 -6.07
N TRP A 70 -13.50 6.48 -5.63
CA TRP A 70 -13.36 5.66 -4.44
C TRP A 70 -12.56 6.38 -3.34
N THR A 71 -13.27 7.21 -2.57
CA THR A 71 -12.72 7.92 -1.41
C THR A 71 -12.76 7.06 -0.14
N PRO A 72 -12.03 7.40 0.95
CA PRO A 72 -12.12 6.70 2.24
C PRO A 72 -13.52 6.69 2.88
N ARG A 73 -14.46 7.50 2.37
CA ARG A 73 -15.86 7.55 2.83
C ARG A 73 -16.78 6.64 2.01
N THR A 74 -16.27 6.06 0.94
CA THR A 74 -17.04 5.23 0.01
C THR A 74 -17.24 3.88 0.66
N GLU A 75 -18.46 3.59 1.11
CA GLU A 75 -18.80 2.28 1.65
C GLU A 75 -19.14 1.28 0.54
N SER A 76 -19.77 1.77 -0.54
CA SER A 76 -20.18 0.94 -1.69
C SER A 76 -20.59 1.80 -2.90
N MET A 77 -20.51 1.26 -4.11
CA MET A 77 -21.02 1.88 -5.35
C MET A 77 -22.07 1.00 -6.03
N THR A 78 -23.06 1.62 -6.67
CA THR A 78 -24.07 0.92 -7.48
C THR A 78 -23.60 0.69 -8.92
N PHE A 79 -24.32 -0.14 -9.67
CA PHE A 79 -24.06 -0.32 -11.10
C PHE A 79 -24.19 1.01 -11.87
N GLU A 80 -25.16 1.86 -11.53
CA GLU A 80 -25.30 3.18 -12.16
C GLU A 80 -24.11 4.09 -11.87
N ASP A 81 -23.57 4.05 -10.66
CA ASP A 81 -22.35 4.80 -10.32
C ASP A 81 -21.16 4.29 -11.15
N PHE A 82 -21.00 2.97 -11.28
CA PHE A 82 -19.97 2.35 -12.11
C PHE A 82 -20.07 2.78 -13.58
N VAL A 83 -21.27 2.82 -14.16
CA VAL A 83 -21.49 3.30 -15.53
C VAL A 83 -21.08 4.77 -15.68
N ASP A 84 -21.34 5.62 -14.67
CA ASP A 84 -20.91 7.02 -14.69
C ASP A 84 -19.37 7.13 -14.64
N VAL A 85 -18.69 6.31 -13.83
CA VAL A 85 -17.22 6.22 -13.83
C VAL A 85 -16.70 5.84 -15.22
N CYS A 86 -17.20 4.75 -15.81
CA CYS A 86 -16.78 4.33 -17.15
C CYS A 86 -17.06 5.39 -18.22
N SER A 87 -18.09 6.22 -18.04
CA SER A 87 -18.42 7.29 -18.99
C SER A 87 -17.44 8.46 -18.92
N ARG A 88 -16.69 8.60 -17.82
CA ARG A 88 -15.72 9.68 -17.58
C ARG A 88 -14.28 9.22 -17.81
N GLU A 89 -14.00 7.94 -17.63
CA GLU A 89 -12.68 7.34 -17.85
C GLU A 89 -12.48 6.90 -19.31
N LEU A 90 -11.30 7.22 -19.86
CA LEU A 90 -10.92 6.87 -21.23
C LEU A 90 -10.56 5.39 -21.36
N VAL A 91 -10.95 4.79 -22.49
CA VAL A 91 -10.53 3.43 -22.87
C VAL A 91 -9.05 3.46 -23.24
N THR A 92 -8.31 2.44 -22.84
CA THR A 92 -6.86 2.37 -23.05
C THR A 92 -6.51 2.48 -24.53
N SER A 93 -5.65 3.44 -24.86
CA SER A 93 -5.24 3.70 -26.25
C SER A 93 -4.08 2.80 -26.69
N GLU A 94 -3.86 2.71 -28.01
CA GLU A 94 -2.67 2.02 -28.56
C GLU A 94 -1.36 2.68 -28.08
N GLU A 95 -1.38 4.00 -27.87
CA GLU A 95 -0.22 4.75 -27.35
C GLU A 95 0.07 4.40 -25.89
N GLU A 96 -0.96 4.21 -25.05
CA GLU A 96 -0.80 3.78 -23.66
C GLU A 96 -0.31 2.33 -23.56
N LEU A 97 -0.79 1.45 -24.44
CA LEU A 97 -0.27 0.08 -24.55
C LEU A 97 1.21 0.07 -24.97
N LEU A 98 1.59 0.93 -25.90
CA LEU A 98 2.99 1.10 -26.30
C LEU A 98 3.84 1.62 -25.15
N LYS A 99 3.37 2.63 -24.39
CA LYS A 99 4.06 3.14 -23.19
C LYS A 99 4.22 2.04 -22.14
N ALA A 100 3.18 1.24 -21.89
CA ALA A 100 3.23 0.11 -20.96
C ALA A 100 4.24 -0.95 -21.41
N PHE A 101 4.29 -1.26 -22.70
CA PHE A 101 5.27 -2.19 -23.27
C PHE A 101 6.71 -1.73 -22.98
N HIS A 102 7.02 -0.45 -23.22
CA HIS A 102 8.35 0.11 -22.99
C HIS A 102 8.72 0.16 -21.50
N LYS A 103 7.73 0.27 -20.59
CA LYS A 103 7.98 0.18 -19.14
C LYS A 103 8.34 -1.24 -18.68
N ILE A 104 7.94 -2.26 -19.44
CA ILE A 104 8.20 -3.67 -19.10
C ILE A 104 9.48 -4.18 -19.77
N ASP A 105 9.76 -3.71 -20.99
CA ASP A 105 11.04 -3.96 -21.69
C ASP A 105 12.18 -3.16 -21.04
N LEU A 106 12.70 -3.71 -19.93
CA LEU A 106 13.74 -3.05 -19.13
C LEU A 106 15.08 -2.92 -19.86
N ASN A 107 15.34 -3.80 -20.83
CA ASN A 107 16.62 -3.84 -21.53
C ASN A 107 16.57 -3.14 -22.91
N GLY A 108 15.37 -2.80 -23.40
CA GLY A 108 15.14 -2.08 -24.65
C GLY A 108 15.38 -2.91 -25.91
N ASP A 109 15.34 -4.25 -25.82
CA ASP A 109 15.57 -5.15 -26.96
C ASP A 109 14.35 -5.27 -27.88
N GLY A 110 13.22 -4.66 -27.50
CA GLY A 110 11.97 -4.68 -28.24
C GLY A 110 11.11 -5.91 -27.94
N TYR A 111 11.46 -6.68 -26.91
CA TYR A 111 10.73 -7.87 -26.48
C TYR A 111 10.58 -7.88 -24.95
N ILE A 112 9.49 -8.46 -24.46
CA ILE A 112 9.30 -8.71 -23.03
C ILE A 112 9.70 -10.16 -22.74
N SER A 113 10.78 -10.34 -21.98
CA SER A 113 11.21 -11.66 -21.52
C SER A 113 10.41 -12.15 -20.31
N LEU A 114 10.47 -13.45 -20.05
CA LEU A 114 9.86 -14.07 -18.85
C LEU A 114 10.33 -13.43 -17.54
N ASP A 115 11.61 -13.11 -17.41
CA ASP A 115 12.15 -12.49 -16.20
C ASP A 115 11.69 -11.03 -16.04
N GLU A 116 11.51 -10.28 -17.14
CA GLU A 116 10.97 -8.92 -17.14
C GLU A 116 9.49 -8.90 -16.78
N LEU A 117 8.69 -9.77 -17.40
CA LEU A 117 7.28 -9.92 -17.09
C LEU A 117 7.08 -10.39 -15.63
N TYR A 118 7.89 -11.35 -15.18
CA TYR A 118 7.86 -11.81 -13.79
C TYR A 118 8.22 -10.69 -12.81
N LYS A 119 9.26 -9.90 -13.12
CA LYS A 119 9.70 -8.79 -12.28
C LYS A 119 8.62 -7.73 -12.15
N ILE A 120 7.95 -7.34 -13.24
CA ILE A 120 6.89 -6.32 -13.16
C ILE A 120 5.63 -6.83 -12.46
N MET A 121 5.19 -8.07 -12.75
CA MET A 121 3.99 -8.67 -12.13
C MET A 121 4.18 -8.89 -10.62
N THR A 122 5.41 -9.24 -10.19
CA THR A 122 5.74 -9.40 -8.77
C THR A 122 5.89 -8.06 -8.04
N THR A 123 6.15 -6.97 -8.78
CA THR A 123 6.37 -5.63 -8.20
C THR A 123 5.08 -4.81 -8.10
N LYS A 124 4.08 -5.07 -8.95
CA LYS A 124 2.84 -4.28 -9.05
C LYS A 124 1.52 -5.00 -8.67
N GLY A 125 1.54 -6.19 -8.04
CA GLY A 125 0.31 -6.90 -7.67
C GLY A 125 0.48 -8.13 -6.77
N GLU A 126 -0.50 -9.04 -6.80
CA GLU A 126 -0.39 -10.36 -6.16
C GLU A 126 0.78 -11.15 -6.77
N LYS A 127 1.54 -11.85 -5.91
CA LYS A 127 2.74 -12.57 -6.33
C LYS A 127 2.36 -13.79 -7.18
N MET A 128 2.58 -13.69 -8.48
CA MET A 128 2.56 -14.83 -9.40
C MET A 128 3.88 -15.60 -9.30
N SER A 129 3.81 -16.92 -9.41
CA SER A 129 4.97 -17.79 -9.56
C SER A 129 5.57 -17.67 -10.97
N LYS A 130 6.86 -18.02 -11.11
CA LYS A 130 7.49 -18.07 -12.44
C LYS A 130 6.79 -19.03 -13.39
N ASP A 131 6.17 -20.09 -12.86
CA ASP A 131 5.42 -21.06 -13.64
C ASP A 131 4.13 -20.45 -14.20
N GLU A 132 3.39 -19.68 -13.40
CA GLU A 132 2.18 -18.99 -13.87
C GLU A 132 2.49 -17.89 -14.91
N VAL A 133 3.60 -17.17 -14.73
CA VAL A 133 4.06 -16.18 -15.73
C VAL A 133 4.47 -16.86 -17.03
N LYS A 134 5.08 -18.04 -16.93
CA LYS A 134 5.42 -18.86 -18.08
C LYS A 134 4.17 -19.32 -18.82
N ASP A 135 3.16 -19.80 -18.10
CA ASP A 135 1.89 -20.23 -18.69
C ASP A 135 1.22 -19.08 -19.46
N ILE A 136 1.29 -17.85 -18.94
CA ILE A 136 0.80 -16.64 -19.65
C ILE A 136 1.56 -16.42 -20.96
N ILE A 137 2.90 -16.51 -20.94
CA ILE A 137 3.72 -16.32 -22.16
C ILE A 137 3.41 -17.43 -23.17
N ASP A 138 3.35 -18.68 -22.71
CA ASP A 138 3.08 -19.85 -23.56
C ASP A 138 1.69 -19.79 -24.23
N GLU A 139 0.71 -19.07 -23.66
CA GLU A 139 -0.62 -18.86 -24.23
C GLU A 139 -0.67 -17.79 -25.34
N VAL A 140 0.22 -16.80 -25.28
CA VAL A 140 0.16 -15.60 -26.13
C VAL A 140 1.26 -15.60 -27.21
N ASP A 141 2.43 -16.16 -26.90
CA ASP A 141 3.60 -16.26 -27.78
C ASP A 141 3.26 -17.12 -29.01
N GLU A 142 2.88 -16.47 -30.10
CA GLU A 142 2.48 -17.13 -31.34
C GLU A 142 3.69 -17.66 -32.09
N ASN A 143 4.82 -16.95 -31.96
CA ASN A 143 6.04 -17.21 -32.71
C ASN A 143 6.94 -18.26 -32.03
N LYS A 144 6.69 -18.56 -30.74
CA LYS A 144 7.37 -19.53 -29.88
C LYS A 144 8.85 -19.23 -29.62
N ASP A 145 9.20 -17.96 -29.52
CA ASP A 145 10.55 -17.53 -29.17
C ASP A 145 10.78 -17.41 -27.66
N GLY A 146 9.73 -17.64 -26.85
CA GLY A 146 9.76 -17.58 -25.39
C GLY A 146 9.79 -16.16 -24.84
N LYS A 147 9.46 -15.16 -25.67
CA LYS A 147 9.33 -13.74 -25.34
C LYS A 147 8.03 -13.21 -25.94
N LEU A 148 7.65 -11.98 -25.58
CA LEU A 148 6.49 -11.30 -26.18
C LEU A 148 6.97 -10.09 -26.98
N ASP A 149 6.67 -10.07 -28.28
CA ASP A 149 6.80 -8.86 -29.07
C ASP A 149 5.65 -7.87 -28.78
N TYR A 150 5.74 -6.64 -29.28
CA TYR A 150 4.71 -5.62 -29.04
C TYR A 150 3.30 -6.05 -29.50
N LYS A 151 3.19 -6.78 -30.62
CA LYS A 151 1.90 -7.22 -31.14
C LYS A 151 1.33 -8.33 -30.27
N GLU A 152 2.17 -9.26 -29.80
CA GLU A 152 1.79 -10.33 -28.88
C GLU A 152 1.37 -9.75 -27.52
N PHE A 153 2.14 -8.80 -26.97
CA PHE A 153 1.78 -8.08 -25.75
C PHE A 153 0.48 -7.29 -25.88
N ALA A 154 0.32 -6.50 -26.94
CA ALA A 154 -0.91 -5.75 -27.19
C ALA A 154 -2.10 -6.70 -27.37
N LYS A 155 -1.89 -7.82 -28.06
CA LYS A 155 -2.91 -8.87 -28.20
C LYS A 155 -3.24 -9.51 -26.86
N MET A 156 -2.30 -9.79 -25.97
CA MET A 156 -2.57 -10.29 -24.62
C MET A 156 -3.51 -9.34 -23.86
N VAL A 157 -3.14 -8.06 -23.77
CA VAL A 157 -3.89 -7.07 -22.99
C VAL A 157 -5.29 -6.83 -23.57
N LEU A 158 -5.40 -6.78 -24.91
CA LEU A 158 -6.68 -6.54 -25.60
C LEU A 158 -7.55 -7.81 -25.72
N SER A 159 -6.97 -8.99 -25.91
CA SER A 159 -7.71 -10.25 -26.08
C SER A 159 -8.32 -10.73 -24.77
N THR A 160 -7.63 -10.54 -23.64
CA THR A 160 -8.16 -10.82 -22.30
C THR A 160 -9.48 -10.06 -22.10
N THR A 161 -9.52 -8.77 -22.46
CA THR A 161 -10.72 -7.92 -22.41
C THR A 161 -11.85 -8.44 -23.34
N GLU A 162 -11.52 -8.85 -24.56
CA GLU A 162 -12.50 -9.37 -25.53
C GLU A 162 -13.04 -10.78 -25.20
N GLU A 163 -12.23 -11.63 -24.58
CA GLU A 163 -12.65 -12.96 -24.12
C GLU A 163 -13.59 -12.88 -22.91
N TYR A 164 -13.30 -11.97 -21.97
CA TYR A 164 -14.22 -11.66 -20.87
C TYR A 164 -15.54 -11.06 -21.40
N LYS A 165 -15.50 -10.13 -22.36
CA LYS A 165 -16.71 -9.62 -23.05
C LYS A 165 -17.51 -10.75 -23.70
N LYS A 166 -16.87 -11.68 -24.41
CA LYS A 166 -17.53 -12.83 -25.05
C LYS A 166 -18.10 -13.83 -24.03
N LEU A 167 -17.40 -14.08 -22.92
CA LEU A 167 -17.86 -14.98 -21.87
C LEU A 167 -19.08 -14.39 -21.13
N ALA A 168 -19.02 -13.10 -20.80
CA ALA A 168 -20.13 -12.36 -20.20
C ALA A 168 -21.37 -12.32 -21.12
N LEU A 169 -21.18 -12.03 -22.42
CA LEU A 169 -22.25 -12.08 -23.42
C LEU A 169 -22.86 -13.48 -23.54
N ARG A 170 -22.05 -14.55 -23.55
CA ARG A 170 -22.54 -15.94 -23.57
C ARG A 170 -23.32 -16.29 -22.30
N ASN A 171 -22.89 -15.81 -21.15
CA ASN A 171 -23.58 -16.04 -19.88
C ASN A 171 -24.91 -15.28 -19.82
N LEU A 172 -24.96 -14.04 -20.33
CA LEU A 172 -26.19 -13.28 -20.54
C LEU A 172 -27.16 -13.99 -21.48
N GLU A 173 -26.70 -14.48 -22.63
CA GLU A 173 -27.55 -15.23 -23.58
C GLU A 173 -28.07 -16.55 -23.00
N LYS A 174 -27.24 -17.27 -22.23
CA LYS A 174 -27.66 -18.49 -21.51
C LYS A 174 -28.71 -18.16 -20.44
N ARG A 175 -28.56 -17.06 -19.72
CA ARG A 175 -29.52 -16.60 -18.70
C ARG A 175 -30.83 -16.15 -19.34
N GLU A 176 -30.81 -15.42 -20.46
CA GLU A 176 -32.02 -15.06 -21.21
C GLU A 176 -32.76 -16.26 -21.80
N LYS A 177 -32.01 -17.27 -22.28
CA LYS A 177 -32.59 -18.54 -22.72
C LYS A 177 -33.21 -19.30 -21.55
N ASN A 178 -32.53 -19.38 -20.40
CA ASN A 178 -33.08 -20.00 -19.18
C ASN A 178 -34.33 -19.27 -18.64
N ARG A 179 -34.37 -17.93 -18.75
CA ARG A 179 -35.51 -17.08 -18.38
C ARG A 179 -36.68 -17.17 -19.37
N LYS A 180 -36.42 -17.49 -20.64
CA LYS A 180 -37.46 -17.80 -21.66
C LYS A 180 -37.94 -19.25 -21.60
N LEU A 181 -37.13 -20.18 -21.09
CA LEU A 181 -37.47 -21.59 -20.89
C LEU A 181 -38.34 -21.82 -19.63
N HIS A 182 -38.15 -21.04 -18.58
CA HIS A 182 -39.01 -21.02 -17.40
C HIS A 182 -39.98 -19.84 -17.50
N GLY A 183 -41.09 -20.04 -18.22
CA GLY A 183 -42.15 -19.03 -18.34
C GLY A 183 -42.65 -18.53 -16.97
N GLU A 184 -43.19 -17.30 -16.95
CA GLU A 184 -43.70 -16.60 -15.75
C GLU A 184 -44.34 -17.56 -14.72
N ILE A 185 -43.67 -17.77 -13.59
CA ILE A 185 -44.30 -18.32 -12.39
C ILE A 185 -44.27 -17.23 -11.32
N THR A 186 -45.41 -16.57 -11.14
CA THR A 186 -45.72 -15.76 -9.96
C THR A 186 -45.62 -16.63 -8.69
N PRO A 187 -45.07 -16.14 -7.57
CA PRO A 187 -44.87 -16.95 -6.39
C PRO A 187 -46.19 -17.24 -5.67
N ARG A 188 -46.53 -18.52 -5.50
CA ARG A 188 -47.55 -18.98 -4.53
C ARG A 188 -46.88 -19.66 -3.33
N LYS A 189 -47.40 -19.32 -2.16
CA LYS A 189 -47.05 -19.78 -0.81
C LYS A 189 -47.43 -21.25 -0.53
N ASP A 190 -46.85 -21.73 0.58
CA ASP A 190 -47.21 -22.89 1.43
C ASP A 190 -46.46 -24.18 1.06
N LYS A 191 -45.51 -24.65 1.89
CA LYS A 191 -45.53 -25.32 3.22
C LYS A 191 -45.67 -26.85 3.12
N ASP A 192 -44.87 -27.49 3.97
CA ASP A 192 -44.90 -28.88 4.48
C ASP A 192 -44.02 -29.97 3.80
N GLU A 193 -42.91 -30.25 4.50
CA GLU A 193 -42.45 -31.53 5.08
C GLU A 193 -42.03 -32.78 4.24
N LEU A 194 -40.81 -33.24 4.58
CA LEU A 194 -40.35 -34.63 4.87
C LEU A 194 -39.92 -35.61 3.73
N SER A 195 -38.59 -35.72 3.60
CA SER A 195 -37.76 -36.90 3.95
C SER A 195 -37.39 -38.01 2.94
N LEU A 196 -36.14 -38.49 3.11
CA LEU A 196 -35.43 -39.68 2.59
C LEU A 196 -35.14 -39.72 1.07
N GLY A 197 -33.95 -40.10 0.57
CA GLY A 197 -32.73 -40.63 1.16
C GLY A 197 -31.84 -41.24 0.07
N SER A 198 -30.54 -41.31 0.37
CA SER A 198 -29.47 -42.14 -0.22
C SER A 198 -28.81 -41.80 -1.58
N GLN A 199 -27.50 -41.50 -1.45
CA GLN A 199 -26.35 -42.09 -2.14
C GLN A 199 -26.33 -42.14 -3.68
N MET A 200 -25.34 -41.48 -4.29
CA MET A 200 -24.13 -42.15 -4.81
C MET A 200 -23.06 -41.15 -5.30
N SER A 201 -21.82 -41.62 -5.17
CA SER A 201 -20.52 -41.00 -5.36
C SER A 201 -20.02 -40.90 -6.81
N VAL A 202 -19.26 -39.84 -7.11
CA VAL A 202 -18.11 -39.81 -8.05
C VAL A 202 -17.20 -38.68 -7.50
N GLY A 203 -15.95 -38.83 -7.07
CA GLY A 203 -14.84 -39.61 -7.63
C GLY A 203 -13.84 -38.63 -8.28
N SER A 204 -13.10 -37.84 -7.47
CA SER A 204 -11.97 -37.02 -7.96
C SER A 204 -10.67 -37.60 -7.43
N SER A 205 -9.83 -38.05 -8.36
CA SER A 205 -8.50 -38.60 -8.12
C SER A 205 -7.51 -37.44 -8.01
N ALA A 206 -7.07 -37.16 -6.79
CA ALA A 206 -5.89 -36.34 -6.51
C ALA A 206 -4.63 -37.19 -6.73
N SER A 207 -3.81 -36.82 -7.72
CA SER A 207 -2.45 -37.36 -7.87
C SER A 207 -1.48 -36.60 -6.96
N GLU A 208 -0.90 -37.35 -6.05
CA GLU A 208 0.07 -36.98 -5.02
C GLU A 208 1.38 -36.43 -5.61
N TRP A 209 1.84 -35.26 -5.15
CA TRP A 209 3.26 -34.92 -5.13
C TRP A 209 3.76 -35.02 -3.68
N ARG A 210 4.43 -36.13 -3.37
CA ARG A 210 5.12 -36.35 -2.10
C ARG A 210 6.49 -35.68 -2.17
N HIS A 211 6.72 -34.63 -1.38
CA HIS A 211 8.07 -34.19 -1.07
C HIS A 211 8.56 -34.85 0.23
N ASP A 212 9.59 -35.68 0.07
CA ASP A 212 10.28 -36.43 1.10
C ASP A 212 11.20 -35.49 1.91
N TYR A 213 10.72 -34.98 3.05
CA TYR A 213 11.56 -34.27 4.00
C TYR A 213 12.27 -35.30 4.90
N SER A 214 13.43 -35.76 4.44
CA SER A 214 14.36 -36.52 5.27
C SER A 214 15.80 -36.34 4.77
N LYS A 215 16.52 -35.33 5.29
CA LYS A 215 17.91 -35.40 5.78
C LYS A 215 18.46 -34.03 6.23
N PRO A 216 19.47 -34.01 7.13
CA PRO A 216 19.73 -32.90 8.05
C PRO A 216 20.58 -31.79 7.41
N SER A 217 20.23 -30.54 7.73
CA SER A 217 21.03 -29.36 7.36
C SER A 217 22.41 -29.38 8.03
N PRO A 218 23.47 -28.93 7.33
CA PRO A 218 24.79 -28.75 7.93
C PRO A 218 24.72 -27.66 9.00
N ARG A 219 25.47 -27.85 10.08
CA ARG A 219 25.68 -26.85 11.12
C ARG A 219 26.25 -25.56 10.51
N VAL A 220 25.43 -24.53 10.38
CA VAL A 220 25.90 -23.16 10.20
C VAL A 220 26.55 -22.74 11.51
N SER A 221 27.84 -22.43 11.45
CA SER A 221 28.59 -21.82 12.54
C SER A 221 28.00 -20.45 12.82
N THR A 222 27.13 -20.37 13.82
CA THR A 222 26.68 -19.12 14.41
C THR A 222 27.89 -18.41 15.00
N ASN A 223 28.38 -17.37 14.31
CA ASN A 223 29.24 -16.38 14.96
C ASN A 223 28.44 -15.77 16.11
N SER A 224 29.06 -15.79 17.27
CA SER A 224 28.50 -15.33 18.53
C SER A 224 28.03 -13.87 18.44
N ILE A 225 26.73 -13.66 18.31
CA ILE A 225 26.11 -12.38 18.66
C ILE A 225 26.18 -12.28 20.18
N SER A 226 27.02 -11.36 20.66
CA SER A 226 27.25 -11.12 22.07
C SER A 226 25.95 -10.75 22.78
N LYS A 227 25.73 -11.38 23.94
CA LYS A 227 24.62 -11.09 24.85
C LYS A 227 24.64 -9.63 25.30
N GLY A 228 23.53 -8.91 25.09
CA GLY A 228 22.99 -7.94 26.05
C GLY A 228 23.83 -6.72 26.42
N GLY A 229 24.51 -6.08 25.47
CA GLY A 229 24.99 -4.70 25.65
C GLY A 229 23.98 -3.73 25.04
N ARG A 230 23.47 -2.75 25.79
CA ARG A 230 22.75 -1.59 25.20
C ARG A 230 23.65 -1.00 24.11
N SER A 231 23.23 -1.14 22.85
CA SER A 231 23.96 -0.59 21.71
C SER A 231 23.97 0.93 21.83
N LYS A 232 25.12 1.51 22.21
CA LYS A 232 25.25 2.96 22.37
C LYS A 232 25.83 3.57 21.11
N GLU A 233 25.31 4.75 20.76
CA GLU A 233 25.84 5.59 19.69
C GLU A 233 27.37 5.74 19.87
N PRO A 234 28.18 5.46 18.83
CA PRO A 234 29.62 5.64 18.88
C PRO A 234 30.01 7.09 19.23
N THR A 235 30.98 7.29 20.12
CA THR A 235 31.40 8.64 20.53
C THR A 235 32.12 9.41 19.41
N ASN A 236 32.72 8.70 18.45
CA ASN A 236 33.42 9.23 17.29
C ASN A 236 32.60 9.13 16.00
N LEU A 237 31.27 9.05 16.09
CA LEU A 237 30.39 8.89 14.94
C LEU A 237 30.54 10.01 13.88
N LYS A 238 30.93 11.22 14.30
CA LYS A 238 31.16 12.37 13.41
C LYS A 238 32.32 12.16 12.43
N ASP A 239 33.23 11.25 12.75
CA ASP A 239 34.41 10.95 11.92
C ASP A 239 34.13 9.83 10.91
N TRP A 240 32.95 9.22 10.97
CA TRP A 240 32.56 8.12 10.09
C TRP A 240 31.90 8.67 8.82
N PRO A 241 32.24 8.14 7.63
CA PRO A 241 31.43 8.35 6.43
C PRO A 241 29.94 8.16 6.70
N MET A 242 29.13 9.03 6.12
CA MET A 242 27.69 9.10 6.40
C MET A 242 26.92 9.33 5.12
N VAL A 243 25.90 8.49 4.91
CA VAL A 243 24.84 8.71 3.93
C VAL A 243 23.50 8.82 4.64
N GLN A 244 22.59 9.57 4.04
CA GLN A 244 21.26 9.79 4.59
C GLN A 244 20.23 9.82 3.47
N SER A 245 18.99 9.54 3.83
CA SER A 245 17.85 9.77 2.97
C SER A 245 16.62 10.01 3.85
N LYS A 246 15.69 10.84 3.38
CA LYS A 246 14.37 11.01 3.98
C LYS A 246 13.42 9.96 3.43
N GLY A 247 12.29 9.84 4.09
CA GLY A 247 11.15 9.08 3.59
C GLY A 247 9.92 9.40 4.40
N THR A 248 8.82 8.74 4.04
CA THR A 248 7.54 8.93 4.70
C THR A 248 6.84 7.59 4.88
N PHE A 249 6.22 7.41 6.05
CA PHE A 249 5.17 6.41 6.26
C PHE A 249 3.84 7.01 5.81
N PHE A 250 3.17 6.38 4.86
CA PHE A 250 1.81 6.72 4.46
C PHE A 250 0.86 5.65 4.97
N LEU A 251 -0.30 6.08 5.47
CA LEU A 251 -1.41 5.20 5.75
C LEU A 251 -2.30 5.12 4.50
N GLU A 252 -2.53 3.91 4.01
CA GLU A 252 -3.42 3.65 2.88
C GLU A 252 -4.21 2.37 3.17
N ASP A 253 -5.53 2.45 3.18
CA ASP A 253 -6.44 1.31 3.40
C ASP A 253 -6.07 0.47 4.65
N SER A 254 -5.78 1.15 5.77
CA SER A 254 -5.32 0.57 7.05
C SER A 254 -3.95 -0.14 6.99
N SER A 255 -3.25 -0.05 5.87
CA SER A 255 -1.90 -0.56 5.66
C SER A 255 -0.89 0.58 5.65
N ILE A 256 0.35 0.25 5.99
CA ILE A 256 1.46 1.20 5.94
C ILE A 256 2.23 0.98 4.65
N ILE A 257 2.44 2.08 3.92
CA ILE A 257 3.32 2.20 2.77
C ILE A 257 4.52 3.04 3.20
N SER A 258 5.72 2.65 2.80
CA SER A 258 6.91 3.45 3.05
C SER A 258 7.94 3.28 1.95
N HIS A 259 8.87 4.23 1.89
CA HIS A 259 10.08 4.07 1.12
C HIS A 259 10.90 2.90 1.66
N VAL A 260 11.53 2.15 0.77
CA VAL A 260 12.50 1.09 1.05
C VAL A 260 13.83 1.52 0.47
N TYR A 261 14.92 1.23 1.18
CA TYR A 261 16.25 1.63 0.74
C TYR A 261 17.14 0.43 0.53
N THR A 262 17.99 0.49 -0.48
CA THR A 262 19.09 -0.45 -0.67
C THR A 262 20.38 0.23 -0.21
N LEU A 263 21.01 -0.37 0.80
CA LEU A 263 22.33 0.02 1.30
C LEU A 263 23.38 -0.91 0.70
N ASN A 264 24.33 -0.36 -0.05
CA ASN A 264 25.47 -1.09 -0.58
C ASN A 264 26.73 -0.78 0.25
N LEU A 265 27.38 -1.84 0.76
CA LEU A 265 28.64 -1.76 1.47
C LEU A 265 29.74 -2.42 0.65
N THR A 266 30.75 -1.64 0.27
CA THR A 266 31.92 -2.14 -0.49
C THR A 266 32.94 -2.85 0.40
N GLU A 267 32.87 -2.62 1.71
CA GLU A 267 33.78 -3.19 2.72
C GLU A 267 33.03 -3.64 3.97
N ASP A 268 33.55 -4.67 4.64
CA ASP A 268 33.11 -5.07 5.97
C ASP A 268 33.28 -3.90 6.95
N SER A 269 32.21 -3.49 7.61
CA SER A 269 32.20 -2.29 8.44
C SER A 269 31.40 -2.48 9.72
N ASP A 270 31.82 -1.80 10.78
CA ASP A 270 30.91 -1.46 11.88
C ASP A 270 29.99 -0.35 11.37
N VAL A 271 28.69 -0.51 11.58
CA VAL A 271 27.66 0.36 11.03
C VAL A 271 26.78 0.87 12.16
N TRP A 272 26.53 2.18 12.16
CA TRP A 272 25.50 2.79 12.99
C TRP A 272 24.38 3.33 12.10
N ILE A 273 23.16 2.81 12.31
CA ILE A 273 21.98 3.24 11.59
C ILE A 273 21.04 3.93 12.55
N SER A 274 20.48 5.07 12.14
CA SER A 274 19.45 5.75 12.90
C SER A 274 18.29 6.21 12.03
N ILE A 275 17.07 6.10 12.56
CA ILE A 275 15.85 6.60 11.95
C ILE A 275 15.11 7.48 12.97
N GLN A 276 14.59 8.62 12.55
CA GLN A 276 13.85 9.53 13.41
C GLN A 276 12.67 10.16 12.65
N PRO A 277 11.49 10.35 13.28
CA PRO A 277 10.43 11.10 12.65
C PRO A 277 10.85 12.56 12.45
N LEU A 278 10.39 13.16 11.36
CA LEU A 278 10.54 14.58 11.08
C LEU A 278 9.27 15.31 11.55
N LYS A 279 9.47 16.52 12.07
CA LYS A 279 8.38 17.44 12.39
C LYS A 279 8.22 18.38 11.21
N ILE A 280 7.17 18.18 10.43
CA ILE A 280 6.81 19.01 9.27
C ILE A 280 5.45 19.68 9.59
N GLY A 281 5.26 20.95 9.17
CA GLY A 281 4.09 21.78 9.47
C GLY A 281 4.09 22.56 10.80
N GLU A 282 3.20 23.56 10.93
CA GLU A 282 2.95 24.34 12.18
C GLU A 282 2.30 23.50 13.30
N SER A 283 1.80 22.31 12.97
CA SER A 283 1.39 21.28 13.92
C SER A 283 2.56 20.39 14.32
N GLY A 284 3.74 20.98 14.59
CA GLY A 284 4.94 20.29 15.09
C GLY A 284 4.77 19.61 16.47
N GLU A 285 3.56 19.68 17.02
CA GLU A 285 3.00 18.73 17.95
C GLU A 285 1.84 18.06 17.20
N ALA A 286 1.81 16.71 17.15
CA ALA A 286 0.51 16.06 17.08
C ALA A 286 -0.37 16.81 18.09
N LEU A 287 -1.57 17.24 17.72
CA LEU A 287 -2.42 18.08 18.59
C LEU A 287 -2.68 17.46 19.99
N ASP A 288 -2.22 16.22 20.22
CA ASP A 288 -2.22 15.45 21.47
C ASP A 288 -0.82 15.06 22.04
N GLY A 289 0.29 15.47 21.41
CA GLY A 289 1.66 15.11 21.82
C GLY A 289 2.07 13.65 21.57
N THR A 290 1.30 12.89 20.77
CA THR A 290 1.60 11.47 20.53
C THR A 290 2.70 11.27 19.48
N PHE A 291 3.72 10.50 19.86
CA PHE A 291 4.90 10.24 19.03
C PHE A 291 4.71 8.99 18.15
N ILE A 292 4.87 9.07 16.83
CA ILE A 292 4.80 7.88 15.96
C ILE A 292 6.09 7.08 16.10
N ASP A 293 5.99 5.77 16.37
CA ASP A 293 7.19 4.93 16.44
C ASP A 293 7.74 4.67 15.03
N THR A 294 9.05 4.85 14.86
CA THR A 294 9.73 4.72 13.56
C THR A 294 10.99 3.91 13.77
N ALA A 295 10.85 2.59 13.72
CA ALA A 295 11.97 1.67 13.74
C ALA A 295 12.40 1.29 12.32
N LEU A 296 13.42 0.45 12.22
CA LEU A 296 13.99 0.01 10.94
C LEU A 296 14.39 -1.46 11.07
N PHE A 297 14.02 -2.26 10.08
CA PHE A 297 14.55 -3.60 9.87
C PHE A 297 15.66 -3.57 8.82
N VAL A 298 16.73 -4.32 9.08
CA VAL A 298 17.81 -4.57 8.14
C VAL A 298 17.68 -6.02 7.68
N ILE A 299 17.59 -6.21 6.37
CA ILE A 299 17.44 -7.51 5.72
C ILE A 299 18.58 -7.65 4.72
N ASP A 300 19.19 -8.83 4.67
CA ASP A 300 20.19 -9.16 3.65
C ASP A 300 19.48 -9.31 2.30
N GLU A 301 19.93 -8.61 1.26
CA GLU A 301 19.22 -8.60 -0.03
C GLU A 301 19.36 -9.94 -0.77
N ASP A 302 20.47 -10.67 -0.58
CA ASP A 302 20.79 -11.87 -1.35
C ASP A 302 19.93 -13.07 -0.92
N ASP A 303 19.73 -13.25 0.39
CA ASP A 303 18.98 -14.38 0.94
C ASP A 303 17.67 -13.99 1.65
N ASN A 304 17.35 -12.69 1.66
CA ASN A 304 16.16 -12.11 2.31
C ASN A 304 16.04 -12.48 3.80
N SER A 305 17.18 -12.68 4.47
CA SER A 305 17.24 -13.02 5.89
C SER A 305 17.28 -11.78 6.78
N PHE A 306 16.67 -11.89 7.96
CA PHE A 306 16.71 -10.84 8.97
C PHE A 306 18.13 -10.69 9.54
N VAL A 307 18.68 -9.47 9.45
CA VAL A 307 20.01 -9.13 9.98
C VAL A 307 19.89 -8.46 11.34
N ALA A 308 19.13 -7.36 11.41
CA ALA A 308 19.06 -6.52 12.60
C ALA A 308 17.83 -5.61 12.63
N PHE A 309 17.57 -5.03 13.80
CA PHE A 309 16.44 -4.13 14.06
C PHE A 309 16.87 -2.98 14.97
N THR A 310 16.30 -1.78 14.83
CA THR A 310 16.63 -0.65 15.70
C THR A 310 16.05 -0.81 17.11
N GLU A 311 16.92 -1.21 18.04
CA GLU A 311 16.54 -1.56 19.42
C GLU A 311 16.59 -0.37 20.39
N THR A 312 17.41 0.65 20.12
CA THR A 312 17.54 1.80 21.02
C THR A 312 16.63 2.93 20.60
N LYS A 313 16.16 3.73 21.57
CA LYS A 313 15.45 4.99 21.35
C LYS A 313 16.05 6.04 22.28
N ASP A 314 16.40 7.21 21.76
CA ASP A 314 16.84 8.33 22.59
C ASP A 314 15.66 9.20 23.05
N ILE A 315 15.94 10.19 23.91
CA ILE A 315 14.94 11.11 24.45
C ILE A 315 14.28 12.01 23.39
N ARG A 316 14.86 12.10 22.18
CA ARG A 316 14.34 12.86 21.05
C ARG A 316 13.51 11.98 20.10
N GLY A 317 13.37 10.69 20.41
CA GLY A 317 12.64 9.74 19.59
C GLY A 317 13.45 9.14 18.44
N LYS A 318 14.77 9.36 18.38
CA LYS A 318 15.63 8.74 17.37
C LYS A 318 15.87 7.28 17.75
N TYR A 319 15.53 6.37 16.84
CA TYR A 319 15.83 4.96 16.99
C TYR A 319 17.19 4.64 16.38
N GLY A 320 17.97 3.81 17.08
CA GLY A 320 19.35 3.51 16.71
C GLY A 320 19.69 2.02 16.76
N LEU A 321 20.61 1.62 15.89
CA LEU A 321 21.19 0.28 15.79
C LEU A 321 22.70 0.42 15.55
N ARG A 322 23.49 -0.40 16.25
CA ARG A 322 24.89 -0.69 15.89
C ARG A 322 25.02 -2.16 15.55
N CYS A 323 25.63 -2.47 14.42
CA CYS A 323 25.93 -3.84 14.04
C CYS A 323 27.18 -3.89 13.14
N ASN A 324 27.91 -5.00 13.21
CA ASN A 324 28.91 -5.31 12.19
C ASN A 324 28.21 -5.91 10.98
N MET A 325 28.47 -5.37 9.80
CA MET A 325 27.90 -5.82 8.53
C MET A 325 29.04 -6.17 7.59
N THR A 326 28.91 -7.30 6.89
CA THR A 326 29.86 -7.68 5.84
C THR A 326 29.61 -6.85 4.60
N LYS A 327 30.59 -6.79 3.69
CA LYS A 327 30.36 -6.25 2.35
C LYS A 327 29.17 -6.95 1.68
N GLY A 328 28.36 -6.20 0.95
CA GLY A 328 27.12 -6.71 0.35
C GLY A 328 26.03 -5.66 0.31
N LYS A 329 24.85 -6.09 -0.15
CA LYS A 329 23.67 -5.23 -0.25
C LYS A 329 22.61 -5.61 0.78
N TYR A 330 21.98 -4.60 1.34
CA TYR A 330 21.00 -4.76 2.42
C TYR A 330 19.77 -3.91 2.15
N LEU A 331 18.60 -4.49 2.36
CA LEU A 331 17.34 -3.77 2.37
C LEU A 331 17.13 -3.15 3.76
N LEU A 332 16.99 -1.84 3.79
CA LEU A 332 16.59 -1.08 4.97
C LEU A 332 15.10 -0.77 4.84
N ILE A 333 14.29 -1.44 5.66
CA ILE A 333 12.82 -1.32 5.62
C ILE A 333 12.34 -0.57 6.87
N PRO A 334 11.88 0.69 6.72
CA PRO A 334 11.23 1.44 7.78
C PRO A 334 10.02 0.71 8.33
N PHE A 335 9.81 0.81 9.63
CA PHE A 335 8.72 0.14 10.33
C PHE A 335 8.09 1.06 11.36
N THR A 336 6.77 1.19 11.30
CA THR A 336 5.96 1.68 12.41
C THR A 336 5.00 0.57 12.84
N THR A 337 4.70 0.49 14.13
CA THR A 337 3.72 -0.50 14.61
C THR A 337 2.30 -0.22 14.12
N GLY A 338 2.02 0.99 13.60
CA GLY A 338 0.65 1.41 13.27
C GLY A 338 -0.24 1.64 14.50
N CYS A 339 0.31 1.64 15.72
CA CYS A 339 -0.46 1.92 16.93
C CYS A 339 -1.00 3.36 16.96
N ARG A 340 -0.22 4.31 16.44
CA ARG A 340 -0.47 5.76 16.57
C ARG A 340 -0.67 6.49 15.24
N LEU A 341 -0.13 5.99 14.12
CA LEU A 341 -0.40 6.54 12.79
C LEU A 341 -1.76 6.02 12.32
N LYS A 342 -2.81 6.84 12.51
CA LYS A 342 -4.21 6.54 12.21
C LYS A 342 -4.92 7.83 11.81
N PRO A 343 -5.99 7.78 11.00
CA PRO A 343 -6.75 8.97 10.63
C PRO A 343 -7.28 9.63 11.90
N LYS A 344 -7.14 10.95 12.03
CA LYS A 344 -7.77 11.63 13.16
C LYS A 344 -9.27 11.64 12.94
N LYS A 345 -10.03 11.35 14.00
CA LYS A 345 -11.48 11.54 13.94
C LYS A 345 -11.75 12.99 13.57
N GLU A 346 -12.51 13.19 12.50
CA GLU A 346 -13.05 14.49 12.13
C GLU A 346 -13.92 15.00 13.29
N THR A 347 -13.31 15.69 14.25
CA THR A 347 -14.00 16.77 14.94
C THR A 347 -14.44 17.75 13.87
N ALA A 348 -15.59 18.40 14.04
CA ALA A 348 -16.26 19.26 13.06
C ALA A 348 -15.40 20.46 12.59
N MET A 349 -14.29 20.18 11.92
CA MET A 349 -13.35 21.11 11.35
C MET A 349 -13.81 21.35 9.91
N LYS A 350 -13.85 22.62 9.55
CA LYS A 350 -14.35 23.07 8.25
C LYS A 350 -13.33 22.72 7.19
N GLU A 351 -13.80 22.17 6.07
CA GLU A 351 -12.96 21.95 4.89
C GLU A 351 -12.23 23.24 4.49
N ALA A 352 -10.92 23.15 4.35
CA ALA A 352 -10.06 24.26 3.98
C ALA A 352 -10.35 24.69 2.54
N LYS A 353 -10.21 25.99 2.26
CA LYS A 353 -10.24 26.46 0.86
C LYS A 353 -8.84 26.31 0.28
N LEU A 354 -8.71 25.64 -0.87
CA LEU A 354 -7.43 25.53 -1.55
C LEU A 354 -7.10 26.78 -2.37
N ILE A 355 -8.12 27.37 -2.99
CA ILE A 355 -7.98 28.54 -3.87
C ILE A 355 -8.82 29.73 -3.43
N MET A 356 -8.51 30.89 -4.01
CA MET A 356 -9.27 32.13 -3.90
C MET A 356 -9.17 32.91 -5.22
N LYS A 357 -10.20 33.72 -5.49
CA LYS A 357 -10.29 34.56 -6.69
C LYS A 357 -9.92 35.99 -6.33
N GLU A 358 -8.89 36.53 -6.97
CA GLU A 358 -8.46 37.92 -6.83
C GLU A 358 -9.18 38.85 -7.83
N LYS A 359 -8.82 40.14 -7.82
CA LYS A 359 -9.37 41.12 -8.77
C LYS A 359 -9.09 40.67 -10.20
N GLY A 360 -10.15 40.58 -11.01
CA GLY A 360 -10.07 40.12 -12.40
C GLY A 360 -10.34 38.62 -12.58
N ASP A 361 -10.91 37.95 -11.57
CA ASP A 361 -11.23 36.51 -11.57
C ASP A 361 -10.00 35.58 -11.66
N LYS A 362 -8.81 36.13 -11.40
CA LYS A 362 -7.57 35.36 -11.33
C LYS A 362 -7.63 34.37 -10.15
N ILE A 363 -7.39 33.10 -10.43
CA ILE A 363 -7.30 32.04 -9.44
C ILE A 363 -5.92 32.08 -8.81
N VAL A 364 -5.85 32.03 -7.48
CA VAL A 364 -4.60 31.93 -6.72
C VAL A 364 -4.76 30.94 -5.57
N LEU A 365 -3.69 30.23 -5.22
CA LEU A 365 -3.70 29.32 -4.07
C LEU A 365 -3.75 30.10 -2.76
N THR A 366 -4.48 29.59 -1.78
CA THR A 366 -4.49 30.15 -0.42
C THR A 366 -3.15 29.93 0.28
N GLN A 367 -2.84 30.75 1.28
CA GLN A 367 -1.63 30.57 2.09
C GLN A 367 -1.59 29.22 2.81
N GLY A 368 -2.75 28.71 3.26
CA GLY A 368 -2.84 27.40 3.90
C GLY A 368 -2.45 26.28 2.95
N PHE A 369 -2.95 26.32 1.71
CA PHE A 369 -2.59 25.33 0.71
C PHE A 369 -1.13 25.43 0.27
N LYS A 370 -0.59 26.64 0.10
CA LYS A 370 0.85 26.82 -0.19
C LYS A 370 1.74 26.19 0.90
N LYS A 371 1.36 26.32 2.17
CA LYS A 371 2.07 25.70 3.29
C LYS A 371 2.01 24.16 3.25
N ALA A 372 0.85 23.60 2.90
CA ALA A 372 0.74 22.16 2.68
C ALA A 372 1.61 21.68 1.50
N LEU A 373 1.71 22.47 0.42
CA LEU A 373 2.62 22.18 -0.70
C LEU A 373 4.10 22.29 -0.30
N GLU A 374 4.47 23.23 0.57
CA GLU A 374 5.82 23.30 1.15
C GLU A 374 6.16 22.03 1.95
N ASP A 375 5.21 21.56 2.76
CA ASP A 375 5.36 20.32 3.53
C ASP A 375 5.48 19.09 2.59
N ILE A 376 4.66 19.02 1.52
CA ILE A 376 4.76 17.98 0.48
C ILE A 376 6.11 18.01 -0.23
N PHE A 377 6.60 19.20 -0.59
CA PHE A 377 7.90 19.37 -1.23
C PHE A 377 9.03 18.84 -0.33
N GLU A 378 9.01 19.18 0.96
CA GLU A 378 9.99 18.69 1.94
C GLU A 378 9.93 17.16 2.11
N MET A 379 8.74 16.55 1.95
CA MET A 379 8.54 15.10 1.97
C MET A 379 9.03 14.41 0.69
N ALA A 380 8.93 15.07 -0.46
CA ALA A 380 9.37 14.56 -1.75
C ALA A 380 10.89 14.75 -1.97
N ASP A 381 11.51 15.73 -1.33
CA ASP A 381 12.96 15.96 -1.29
C ASP A 381 13.62 14.88 -0.40
N LEU A 382 13.96 13.75 -1.00
CA LEU A 382 14.46 12.56 -0.33
C LEU A 382 15.93 12.70 0.05
N ASP A 383 16.74 13.44 -0.70
CA ASP A 383 18.15 13.65 -0.36
C ASP A 383 18.39 14.84 0.59
N GLY A 384 17.41 15.74 0.72
CA GLY A 384 17.47 16.91 1.60
C GLY A 384 18.19 18.11 1.00
N ASN A 385 18.37 18.16 -0.32
CA ASN A 385 19.06 19.23 -1.02
C ASN A 385 18.15 20.46 -1.29
N ARG A 386 16.85 20.36 -1.00
CA ARG A 386 15.80 21.40 -1.21
C ARG A 386 15.45 21.68 -2.67
N LEU A 387 15.71 20.73 -3.55
CA LEU A 387 15.31 20.67 -4.95
C LEU A 387 14.68 19.30 -5.17
N LEU A 388 13.83 19.16 -6.20
CA LEU A 388 13.33 17.85 -6.60
C LEU A 388 14.00 17.44 -7.91
N SER A 389 14.83 16.41 -7.82
CA SER A 389 15.26 15.67 -9.00
C SER A 389 14.06 15.05 -9.72
N ARG A 390 14.25 14.66 -10.99
CA ARG A 390 13.22 13.93 -11.75
C ARG A 390 12.81 12.64 -11.05
N GLU A 391 13.77 11.95 -10.42
CA GLU A 391 13.51 10.71 -9.68
C GLU A 391 12.65 10.95 -8.44
N GLU A 392 12.97 11.97 -7.63
CA GLU A 392 12.16 12.38 -6.48
C GLU A 392 10.76 12.83 -6.89
N PHE A 393 10.67 13.60 -7.98
CA PHE A 393 9.39 14.01 -8.54
C PHE A 393 8.58 12.82 -9.08
N ASN A 394 9.23 11.80 -9.63
CA ASN A 394 8.59 10.55 -10.02
C ASN A 394 8.07 9.76 -8.81
N TRP A 395 8.77 9.71 -7.67
CA TRP A 395 8.22 9.09 -6.46
C TRP A 395 6.97 9.82 -5.96
N TYR A 396 6.99 11.14 -5.99
CA TYR A 396 5.83 11.97 -5.71
C TYR A 396 4.67 11.69 -6.70
N ASN A 397 4.96 11.62 -8.01
CA ASN A 397 3.94 11.38 -9.03
C ASN A 397 3.36 9.96 -8.92
N MET A 398 4.21 8.94 -8.76
CA MET A 398 3.78 7.56 -8.51
C MET A 398 2.87 7.45 -7.28
N ARG A 399 3.11 8.23 -6.23
CA ARG A 399 2.26 8.24 -5.03
C ARG A 399 0.91 8.92 -5.27
N THR A 400 0.90 10.03 -6.01
CA THR A 400 -0.27 10.91 -6.15
C THR A 400 -1.13 10.55 -7.35
N SER A 401 -0.52 10.19 -8.48
CA SER A 401 -1.15 9.78 -9.71
C SER A 401 -1.17 8.26 -9.92
N GLY A 402 -0.14 7.54 -9.45
CA GLY A 402 0.07 6.14 -9.79
C GLY A 402 0.98 5.94 -10.99
N GLU A 403 1.51 7.03 -11.57
CA GLU A 403 2.33 7.02 -12.77
C GLU A 403 3.61 7.86 -12.61
N GLU A 404 4.64 7.47 -13.37
CA GLU A 404 5.85 8.27 -13.55
C GLU A 404 5.61 9.34 -14.61
N VAL A 405 6.32 10.46 -14.51
CA VAL A 405 6.24 11.55 -15.47
C VAL A 405 6.92 11.14 -16.78
N ALA A 406 6.16 11.19 -17.87
CA ALA A 406 6.67 10.91 -19.20
C ALA A 406 7.65 12.00 -19.68
N ASP A 407 8.50 11.69 -20.67
CA ASP A 407 9.51 12.64 -21.16
C ASP A 407 8.91 13.92 -21.75
N ASP A 408 7.78 13.80 -22.44
CA ASP A 408 7.01 14.90 -23.01
C ASP A 408 6.38 15.77 -21.91
N GLU A 409 5.84 15.15 -20.86
CA GLU A 409 5.33 15.87 -19.68
C GLU A 409 6.44 16.59 -18.92
N TRP A 410 7.61 15.96 -18.77
CA TRP A 410 8.77 16.57 -18.13
C TRP A 410 9.31 17.76 -18.94
N SER A 411 9.27 17.69 -20.26
CA SER A 411 9.66 18.82 -21.12
C SER A 411 8.76 20.05 -20.89
N VAL A 412 7.46 19.84 -20.62
CA VAL A 412 6.55 20.94 -20.24
C VAL A 412 6.98 21.58 -18.92
N VAL A 413 7.47 20.79 -17.96
CA VAL A 413 8.04 21.31 -16.72
C VAL A 413 9.28 22.14 -17.02
N GLU A 414 10.21 21.63 -17.82
CA GLU A 414 11.44 22.34 -18.20
C GLU A 414 11.19 23.67 -18.91
N ASP A 415 10.14 23.74 -19.74
CA ASP A 415 9.78 24.94 -20.51
C ASP A 415 9.05 26.01 -19.68
N ASN A 416 8.29 25.60 -18.65
CA ASN A 416 7.34 26.49 -17.95
C ASN A 416 7.67 26.72 -16.47
N ILE A 417 8.56 25.94 -15.88
CA ILE A 417 8.85 25.93 -14.43
C ILE A 417 10.31 26.31 -14.18
N GLU A 418 10.52 27.09 -13.11
CA GLU A 418 11.87 27.48 -12.69
C GLU A 418 12.63 26.28 -12.10
N LEU A 419 13.70 25.89 -12.80
CA LEU A 419 14.63 24.83 -12.40
C LEU A 419 15.96 25.41 -11.90
N ASP A 420 16.53 24.82 -10.86
CA ASP A 420 17.93 25.02 -10.45
C ASP A 420 18.71 23.72 -10.71
N LYS A 421 19.79 23.81 -11.49
CA LYS A 421 20.59 22.64 -11.94
C LYS A 421 19.74 21.53 -12.59
N GLY A 422 18.66 21.88 -13.28
CA GLY A 422 17.74 20.92 -13.90
C GLY A 422 16.80 20.21 -12.92
N GLN A 423 16.69 20.71 -11.69
CA GLN A 423 15.81 20.17 -10.64
C GLN A 423 14.75 21.21 -10.25
N ILE A 424 13.56 20.75 -9.85
CA ILE A 424 12.43 21.61 -9.55
C ILE A 424 12.67 22.32 -8.22
N THR A 425 12.56 23.66 -8.22
CA THR A 425 12.60 24.46 -7.00
C THR A 425 11.25 24.44 -6.27
N LEU A 426 11.22 24.79 -4.98
CA LEU A 426 9.94 24.94 -4.24
C LEU A 426 8.98 25.92 -4.94
N ALA A 427 9.50 27.04 -5.46
CA ALA A 427 8.71 28.01 -6.19
C ALA A 427 8.12 27.39 -7.47
N GLY A 428 8.93 26.60 -8.18
CA GLY A 428 8.48 25.84 -9.35
C GLY A 428 7.41 24.81 -9.03
N PHE A 429 7.56 24.06 -7.93
CA PHE A 429 6.57 23.08 -7.47
C PHE A 429 5.23 23.72 -7.11
N ILE A 430 5.24 24.88 -6.45
CA ILE A 430 4.03 25.67 -6.18
C ILE A 430 3.40 26.14 -7.49
N LYS A 431 4.22 26.58 -8.46
CA LYS A 431 3.74 27.05 -9.76
C LYS A 431 3.04 25.95 -10.56
N LEU A 432 3.52 24.70 -10.51
CA LEU A 432 2.84 23.54 -11.12
C LEU A 432 1.41 23.39 -10.60
N ASN A 433 1.22 23.45 -9.28
CA ASN A 433 -0.10 23.35 -8.65
C ASN A 433 -0.97 24.59 -8.91
N GLU A 434 -0.38 25.77 -9.09
CA GLU A 434 -1.08 26.97 -9.55
C GLU A 434 -1.63 26.79 -10.97
N MET A 435 -0.84 26.20 -11.88
CA MET A 435 -1.27 25.91 -13.25
C MET A 435 -2.40 24.88 -13.28
N GLU A 436 -2.30 23.78 -12.52
CA GLU A 436 -3.37 22.79 -12.40
C GLU A 436 -4.69 23.40 -11.89
N ALA A 437 -4.61 24.33 -10.93
CA ALA A 437 -5.79 25.05 -10.44
C ALA A 437 -6.40 26.01 -11.48
N GLU A 438 -5.57 26.66 -12.30
CA GLU A 438 -6.00 27.58 -13.36
C GLU A 438 -6.63 26.81 -14.53
N ASP A 439 -6.01 25.71 -14.97
CA ASP A 439 -6.45 24.88 -16.10
C ASP A 439 -7.82 24.23 -15.84
N ASN A 440 -8.09 23.86 -14.58
CA ASN A 440 -9.36 23.28 -14.15
C ASN A 440 -10.43 24.35 -13.80
N GLU A 441 -10.27 25.60 -14.25
CA GLU A 441 -11.20 26.72 -13.98
C GLU A 441 -11.50 26.94 -12.48
N GLY A 442 -10.56 26.54 -11.61
CA GLY A 442 -10.68 26.61 -10.16
C GLY A 442 -11.41 25.44 -9.53
N ASP A 443 -11.66 24.36 -10.26
CA ASP A 443 -11.99 23.08 -9.64
C ASP A 443 -10.77 22.56 -8.85
N THR A 444 -11.04 22.03 -7.66
CA THR A 444 -10.04 21.63 -6.68
C THR A 444 -10.04 20.13 -6.40
N GLU A 445 -10.85 19.36 -7.12
CA GLU A 445 -10.96 17.90 -6.92
C GLU A 445 -9.61 17.19 -7.08
N ASP A 446 -8.89 17.45 -8.17
CA ASP A 446 -7.55 16.86 -8.41
C ASP A 446 -6.52 17.27 -7.35
N LEU A 447 -6.53 18.54 -6.93
CA LEU A 447 -5.64 19.05 -5.88
C LEU A 447 -5.93 18.37 -4.53
N TRP A 448 -7.20 18.08 -4.25
CA TRP A 448 -7.60 17.34 -3.05
C TRP A 448 -7.18 15.87 -3.09
N ILE A 449 -7.15 15.24 -4.27
CA ILE A 449 -6.64 13.88 -4.43
C ILE A 449 -5.15 13.84 -4.14
N THR A 450 -4.39 14.78 -4.70
CA THR A 450 -2.96 14.95 -4.40
C THR A 450 -2.73 15.13 -2.89
N LEU A 451 -3.45 16.04 -2.24
CA LEU A 451 -3.35 16.26 -0.79
C LEU A 451 -3.66 14.99 0.02
N SER A 452 -4.74 14.29 -0.33
CA SER A 452 -5.18 13.08 0.39
C SER A 452 -4.15 11.95 0.21
N ALA A 453 -3.62 11.76 -0.99
CA ALA A 453 -2.56 10.79 -1.27
C ALA A 453 -1.28 11.10 -0.46
N MET A 454 -0.95 12.38 -0.29
CA MET A 454 0.18 12.80 0.54
C MET A 454 -0.10 12.76 2.05
N GLY A 455 -1.31 12.37 2.48
CA GLY A 455 -1.68 12.16 3.88
C GLY A 455 -2.26 13.39 4.59
N PHE A 456 -2.72 14.38 3.83
CA PHE A 456 -3.42 15.55 4.37
C PHE A 456 -4.93 15.31 4.42
N ASN A 457 -5.54 15.66 5.56
CA ASN A 457 -6.99 15.67 5.68
C ASN A 457 -7.63 16.95 5.13
N LYS A 458 -8.97 17.03 5.17
CA LYS A 458 -9.75 18.18 4.68
C LYS A 458 -9.49 19.51 5.41
N SER A 459 -8.76 19.50 6.52
CA SER A 459 -8.33 20.71 7.25
C SER A 459 -6.87 21.08 6.97
N LEU A 460 -6.24 20.46 5.96
CA LEU A 460 -4.81 20.61 5.64
C LEU A 460 -3.89 20.23 6.81
N LEU A 461 -4.31 19.27 7.62
CA LEU A 461 -3.45 18.67 8.64
C LEU A 461 -2.88 17.36 8.12
N LEU A 462 -1.58 17.17 8.29
CA LEU A 462 -0.89 15.92 8.02
C LEU A 462 -1.18 14.92 9.17
N ASP A 463 -2.06 13.95 8.93
CA ASP A 463 -2.47 12.96 9.94
C ASP A 463 -2.46 11.51 9.44
N GLU A 464 -2.36 11.31 8.14
CA GLU A 464 -2.21 10.00 7.51
C GLU A 464 -0.81 9.78 6.92
N ALA A 465 0.14 10.67 7.25
CA ALA A 465 1.55 10.51 6.91
C ALA A 465 2.49 10.89 8.05
N CYS A 466 3.66 10.24 8.10
CA CYS A 466 4.72 10.52 9.06
C CYS A 466 6.08 10.52 8.35
N PRO A 467 6.64 11.71 8.02
CA PRO A 467 7.97 11.82 7.44
C PRO A 467 9.04 11.42 8.45
N PHE A 468 10.18 10.94 7.97
CA PHE A 468 11.31 10.52 8.78
C PHE A 468 12.64 10.77 8.06
N LEU A 469 13.73 10.75 8.82
CA LEU A 469 15.10 10.84 8.34
C LEU A 469 15.87 9.58 8.74
N LEU A 470 16.45 8.92 7.76
CA LEU A 470 17.36 7.78 7.90
C LEU A 470 18.80 8.25 7.73
N LYS A 471 19.69 7.80 8.60
CA LYS A 471 21.14 8.02 8.50
C LYS A 471 21.88 6.72 8.72
N VAL A 472 22.88 6.48 7.89
CA VAL A 472 23.79 5.33 7.98
C VAL A 472 25.21 5.87 8.08
N TYR A 473 25.93 5.42 9.10
CA TYR A 473 27.33 5.74 9.33
C TYR A 473 28.15 4.47 9.27
N THR A 474 29.28 4.51 8.59
CA THR A 474 30.16 3.35 8.40
C THR A 474 31.56 3.64 8.95
N GLN A 475 32.13 2.73 9.73
CA GLN A 475 33.46 2.93 10.29
C GLN A 475 34.58 2.77 9.24
N LYS A 476 34.42 1.81 8.32
CA LYS A 476 35.47 1.38 7.38
C LYS A 476 35.13 1.67 5.94
N CYS A 477 33.90 1.32 5.51
CA CYS A 477 33.44 1.58 4.15
C CYS A 477 33.45 3.08 3.88
N SER A 478 34.35 3.54 3.00
CA SER A 478 34.54 4.97 2.72
C SER A 478 33.42 5.56 1.87
N GLU A 479 32.82 4.75 1.00
CA GLU A 479 31.79 5.14 0.04
C GLU A 479 30.58 4.19 0.17
N PRO A 480 29.82 4.24 1.28
CA PRO A 480 28.54 3.55 1.33
C PRO A 480 27.54 4.23 0.38
N GLU A 481 26.73 3.45 -0.32
CA GLU A 481 25.67 3.97 -1.20
C GLU A 481 24.31 3.65 -0.59
N LEU A 482 23.40 4.61 -0.57
CA LEU A 482 22.04 4.46 -0.06
C LEU A 482 21.06 5.01 -1.08
N GLU A 483 20.27 4.12 -1.66
CA GLU A 483 19.33 4.44 -2.74
C GLU A 483 17.92 4.05 -2.34
N VAL A 484 16.92 4.79 -2.83
CA VAL A 484 15.50 4.47 -2.65
C VAL A 484 15.12 3.45 -3.71
N SER A 485 14.77 2.23 -3.31
CA SER A 485 14.50 1.13 -4.23
C SER A 485 13.02 0.83 -4.44
N ALA A 486 12.14 1.28 -3.54
CA ALA A 486 10.68 1.12 -3.69
C ALA A 486 9.88 2.07 -2.79
N LEU A 487 8.63 2.31 -3.15
CA LEU A 487 7.58 2.88 -2.29
C LEU A 487 6.39 1.92 -2.28
N LYS A 488 6.26 1.10 -1.24
CA LYS A 488 5.23 0.04 -1.19
C LYS A 488 4.91 -0.39 0.24
N SER A 489 3.84 -1.17 0.39
CA SER A 489 3.63 -1.90 1.64
C SER A 489 4.60 -3.08 1.73
N ASN A 490 5.25 -3.23 2.89
CA ASN A 490 6.17 -4.33 3.17
C ASN A 490 5.66 -5.23 4.30
N LYS A 491 4.34 -5.26 4.51
CA LYS A 491 3.69 -5.94 5.65
C LYS A 491 4.15 -7.38 5.83
N ASP A 492 4.09 -8.21 4.78
CA ASP A 492 4.47 -9.62 4.88
C ASP A 492 5.94 -9.82 5.26
N THR A 493 6.83 -9.02 4.68
CA THR A 493 8.26 -9.06 4.96
C THR A 493 8.54 -8.63 6.41
N LEU A 494 7.90 -7.54 6.84
CA LEU A 494 8.02 -7.00 8.20
C LEU A 494 7.40 -7.93 9.26
N ASP A 495 6.30 -8.61 8.96
CA ASP A 495 5.67 -9.60 9.84
C ASP A 495 6.57 -10.82 10.02
N LYS A 496 7.17 -11.33 8.92
CA LYS A 496 8.18 -12.40 8.96
C LYS A 496 9.40 -11.99 9.77
N ALA A 497 9.95 -10.81 9.52
CA ALA A 497 11.10 -10.28 10.24
C ALA A 497 10.78 -10.07 11.72
N SER A 498 9.58 -9.59 12.05
CA SER A 498 9.09 -9.48 13.44
C SER A 498 9.00 -10.84 14.12
N CYS A 499 8.50 -11.88 13.44
CA CYS A 499 8.50 -13.24 13.97
C CYS A 499 9.94 -13.72 14.25
N GLN A 500 10.87 -13.52 13.30
CA GLN A 500 12.27 -13.90 13.49
C GLN A 500 12.95 -13.14 14.64
N LEU A 501 12.65 -11.84 14.80
CA LEU A 501 13.10 -11.05 15.94
C LEU A 501 12.62 -11.68 17.26
N ALA A 502 11.33 -12.03 17.35
CA ALA A 502 10.78 -12.68 18.54
C ALA A 502 11.42 -14.05 18.81
N PHE A 503 11.65 -14.87 17.79
CA PHE A 503 12.32 -16.18 17.95
C PHE A 503 13.76 -16.06 18.43
N THR A 504 14.44 -14.99 18.02
CA THR A 504 15.85 -14.75 18.36
C THR A 504 16.01 -14.15 19.76
N LYS A 505 15.07 -13.29 20.18
CA LYS A 505 15.22 -12.44 21.37
C LYS A 505 14.28 -12.78 22.52
N ALA A 506 13.24 -13.58 22.31
CA ALA A 506 12.28 -13.96 23.36
C ALA A 506 12.32 -15.46 23.67
N GLU A 507 11.94 -15.79 24.90
CA GLU A 507 11.76 -17.18 25.31
C GLU A 507 10.39 -17.71 24.86
N ALA A 508 10.38 -18.96 24.41
CA ALA A 508 9.18 -19.62 23.93
C ALA A 508 8.33 -20.17 25.09
N LYS A 509 7.08 -19.70 25.22
CA LYS A 509 6.10 -20.20 26.19
C LYS A 509 5.16 -21.20 25.52
N LYS A 510 5.07 -22.43 26.05
CA LYS A 510 4.10 -23.44 25.58
C LYS A 510 2.67 -23.06 25.95
N VAL A 511 1.75 -23.18 25.00
CA VAL A 511 0.31 -23.02 25.26
C VAL A 511 -0.22 -24.31 25.88
N LYS A 512 -0.76 -24.24 27.11
CA LYS A 512 -1.17 -25.46 27.84
C LYS A 512 -2.28 -26.25 27.15
N ALA A 513 -3.16 -25.57 26.42
CA ALA A 513 -4.36 -26.17 25.83
C ALA A 513 -4.14 -26.87 24.48
N ILE A 514 -3.10 -26.50 23.71
CA ILE A 514 -2.77 -27.12 22.42
C ILE A 514 -1.30 -27.54 22.42
N LYS A 515 -1.06 -28.81 22.10
CA LYS A 515 0.29 -29.34 21.88
C LYS A 515 0.90 -28.69 20.62
N ASP A 516 2.19 -28.39 20.65
CA ASP A 516 2.95 -27.86 19.51
C ASP A 516 2.56 -26.43 19.10
N VAL A 517 2.02 -25.64 20.05
CA VAL A 517 1.81 -24.19 19.88
C VAL A 517 2.64 -23.44 20.92
N MET A 518 3.37 -22.43 20.45
CA MET A 518 4.26 -21.59 21.26
C MET A 518 3.85 -20.12 21.14
N ILE A 519 4.03 -19.37 22.22
CA ILE A 519 3.90 -17.91 22.25
C ILE A 519 5.25 -17.31 22.63
N TYR A 520 5.67 -16.30 21.89
CA TYR A 520 6.87 -15.52 22.13
C TYR A 520 6.46 -14.11 22.54
N GLN A 521 7.06 -13.60 23.61
CA GLN A 521 6.84 -12.23 24.10
C GLN A 521 8.18 -11.51 24.16
N TYR A 522 8.45 -10.69 23.14
CA TYR A 522 9.60 -9.80 23.12
C TYR A 522 9.16 -8.44 23.67
N ILE A 523 9.76 -8.01 24.78
CA ILE A 523 9.42 -6.75 25.47
C ILE A 523 10.70 -5.97 25.71
N ASN A 524 10.69 -4.68 25.37
CA ASN A 524 11.75 -3.74 25.73
C ASN A 524 11.15 -2.42 26.28
N ASP A 525 12.01 -1.45 26.58
CA ASP A 525 11.64 -0.16 27.20
C ASP A 525 10.62 0.67 26.37
N HIS A 526 10.41 0.33 25.09
CA HIS A 526 9.63 1.16 24.14
C HIS A 526 8.57 0.40 23.34
N ARG A 527 8.58 -0.94 23.34
CA ARG A 527 7.61 -1.78 22.63
C ARG A 527 7.51 -3.17 23.22
N ALA A 528 6.37 -3.81 22.95
CA ALA A 528 6.20 -5.24 23.08
C ALA A 528 5.67 -5.85 21.80
N LEU A 529 6.12 -7.07 21.53
CA LEU A 529 5.76 -7.90 20.40
C LEU A 529 5.36 -9.28 20.91
N ILE A 530 4.14 -9.70 20.55
CA ILE A 530 3.59 -11.01 20.85
C ILE A 530 3.43 -11.77 19.55
N VAL A 531 4.08 -12.93 19.45
CA VAL A 531 4.03 -13.80 18.27
C VAL A 531 3.51 -15.17 18.69
N VAL A 532 2.62 -15.73 17.88
CA VAL A 532 2.12 -17.10 18.04
C VAL A 532 2.70 -17.97 16.93
N GLU A 533 3.36 -19.06 17.32
CA GLU A 533 3.93 -20.05 16.42
C GLU A 533 3.13 -21.35 16.53
N ASN A 534 2.55 -21.79 15.41
CA ASN A 534 1.80 -23.03 15.32
C ASN A 534 2.64 -24.10 14.61
N LYS A 535 3.21 -25.05 15.35
CA LYS A 535 3.95 -26.19 14.79
C LYS A 535 3.06 -27.39 14.48
N SER A 536 1.76 -27.30 14.80
CA SER A 536 0.81 -28.37 14.51
C SER A 536 0.47 -28.43 13.03
N LYS A 537 -0.14 -29.54 12.62
CA LYS A 537 -0.61 -29.76 11.23
C LYS A 537 -1.97 -29.14 10.93
N THR A 538 -2.58 -28.48 11.91
CA THR A 538 -3.93 -27.92 11.81
C THR A 538 -3.90 -26.43 12.05
N LYS A 539 -4.71 -25.69 11.31
CA LYS A 539 -5.00 -24.28 11.60
C LYS A 539 -5.58 -24.15 13.00
N ILE A 540 -5.14 -23.14 13.75
CA ILE A 540 -5.65 -22.85 15.09
C ILE A 540 -6.24 -21.44 15.15
N LYS A 541 -7.19 -21.25 16.05
CA LYS A 541 -7.74 -19.94 16.38
C LYS A 541 -7.57 -19.71 17.87
N MET A 542 -6.98 -18.58 18.23
CA MET A 542 -6.66 -18.25 19.62
C MET A 542 -7.12 -16.84 19.95
N SER A 543 -7.57 -16.64 21.19
CA SER A 543 -7.74 -15.32 21.76
C SER A 543 -6.47 -14.96 22.52
N LEU A 544 -5.99 -13.75 22.28
CA LEU A 544 -4.90 -13.12 23.02
C LEU A 544 -5.50 -11.92 23.76
N ASP A 545 -5.59 -12.02 25.08
CA ASP A 545 -6.13 -10.96 25.92
C ASP A 545 -5.00 -10.22 26.62
N CYS A 546 -4.70 -9.03 26.09
CA CYS A 546 -3.75 -8.10 26.66
C CYS A 546 -4.42 -7.00 27.51
N SER A 547 -5.72 -7.10 27.83
CA SER A 547 -6.48 -6.03 28.50
C SER A 547 -5.98 -5.66 29.89
N LYS A 548 -5.24 -6.57 30.54
CA LYS A 548 -4.57 -6.34 31.83
C LYS A 548 -3.26 -5.56 31.70
N THR A 549 -2.77 -5.35 30.47
CA THR A 549 -1.60 -4.51 30.19
C THR A 549 -1.89 -3.08 30.58
N ARG A 550 -1.06 -2.53 31.47
CA ARG A 550 -1.17 -1.11 31.88
C ARG A 550 -0.39 -0.23 30.91
N ASN A 551 -0.93 0.97 30.67
CA ASN A 551 -0.28 2.00 29.87
C ASN A 551 0.10 1.54 28.45
N GLY A 552 -0.66 0.62 27.84
CA GLY A 552 -0.39 0.13 26.50
C GLY A 552 -1.44 0.59 25.48
N VAL A 553 -1.05 0.71 24.22
CA VAL A 553 -1.93 0.75 23.05
C VAL A 553 -1.48 -0.32 22.07
N SER A 554 -2.43 -1.01 21.44
CA SER A 554 -2.13 -2.02 20.42
C SER A 554 -2.45 -1.57 19.00
N HIS A 555 -1.67 -2.07 18.05
CA HIS A 555 -1.85 -1.81 16.62
C HIS A 555 -3.25 -2.19 16.13
N THR A 556 -3.81 -3.31 16.62
CA THR A 556 -5.18 -3.79 16.33
C THR A 556 -6.29 -2.86 16.82
N GLY A 557 -5.98 -1.83 17.62
CA GLY A 557 -6.96 -0.93 18.24
C GLY A 557 -7.70 -1.53 19.45
N SER A 558 -7.52 -2.83 19.72
CA SER A 558 -8.10 -3.52 20.86
C SER A 558 -7.04 -4.35 21.57
N MET A 559 -7.01 -4.31 22.90
CA MET A 559 -6.14 -5.18 23.71
C MET A 559 -6.65 -6.63 23.76
N LEU A 560 -7.90 -6.88 23.38
CA LEU A 560 -8.44 -8.21 23.19
C LEU A 560 -8.46 -8.51 21.70
N GLY A 561 -7.66 -9.49 21.28
CA GLY A 561 -7.54 -9.91 19.89
C GLY A 561 -7.91 -11.37 19.69
N THR A 562 -8.33 -11.71 18.47
CA THR A 562 -8.41 -13.09 18.01
C THR A 562 -7.46 -13.27 16.85
N VAL A 563 -6.53 -14.22 16.96
CA VAL A 563 -5.56 -14.55 15.93
C VAL A 563 -5.87 -15.92 15.35
N THR A 564 -5.73 -16.01 14.04
CA THR A 564 -5.87 -17.26 13.32
C THR A 564 -4.51 -17.61 12.74
N VAL A 565 -3.96 -18.75 13.16
CA VAL A 565 -2.60 -19.15 12.80
C VAL A 565 -2.68 -20.43 11.96
N PRO A 566 -2.35 -20.38 10.66
CA PRO A 566 -2.27 -21.55 9.80
C PRO A 566 -1.34 -22.64 10.38
N ALA A 567 -1.48 -23.86 9.86
CA ALA A 567 -0.61 -24.96 10.24
C ALA A 567 0.84 -24.65 9.85
N GLN A 568 1.79 -24.95 10.73
CA GLN A 568 3.24 -24.78 10.47
C GLN A 568 3.67 -23.34 10.12
N THR A 569 2.95 -22.33 10.63
CA THR A 569 3.29 -20.92 10.44
C THR A 569 3.36 -20.16 11.76
N SER A 570 3.76 -18.89 11.66
CA SER A 570 3.76 -17.94 12.77
C SER A 570 3.07 -16.65 12.36
N VAL A 571 2.39 -16.02 13.32
CA VAL A 571 1.65 -14.78 13.11
C VAL A 571 1.95 -13.81 14.24
N VAL A 572 2.13 -12.54 13.89
CA VAL A 572 2.17 -11.44 14.87
C VAL A 572 0.76 -11.27 15.46
N GLY A 573 0.65 -11.45 16.77
CA GLY A 573 -0.61 -11.25 17.48
C GLY A 573 -0.81 -9.82 17.93
N HIS A 574 0.21 -9.24 18.57
CA HIS A 574 0.17 -7.86 19.03
C HIS A 574 1.53 -7.19 18.91
N HIS A 575 1.59 -6.05 18.22
CA HIS A 575 2.45 -4.94 18.60
C HIS A 575 1.74 -4.10 19.67
N ILE A 576 2.47 -3.73 20.72
CA ILE A 576 2.00 -2.87 21.81
C ILE A 576 3.05 -1.79 22.05
N LEU A 577 2.61 -0.54 22.13
CA LEU A 577 3.43 0.59 22.56
C LEU A 577 2.96 1.12 23.92
N PRO A 578 3.84 1.76 24.71
CA PRO A 578 3.43 2.58 25.84
C PRO A 578 2.41 3.66 25.39
N LEU A 579 1.53 4.13 26.27
CA LEU A 579 0.64 5.26 25.97
C LEU A 579 1.43 6.57 25.92
N ASN A 580 2.36 6.76 26.86
CA ASN A 580 3.23 7.92 26.94
C ASN A 580 4.69 7.48 26.86
N ASP A 581 5.54 8.27 26.20
CA ASP A 581 6.97 8.01 26.17
C ASP A 581 7.57 8.05 27.59
N GLY A 582 8.38 7.04 27.92
CA GLY A 582 8.98 6.90 29.25
C GLY A 582 8.09 6.25 30.32
N SER A 583 6.85 5.87 29.98
CA SER A 583 6.02 5.06 30.88
C SER A 583 6.40 3.58 30.82
N ASP A 584 6.49 2.93 31.98
CA ASP A 584 6.78 1.50 32.06
C ASP A 584 5.67 0.69 31.38
N LEU A 585 6.07 -0.16 30.43
CA LEU A 585 5.18 -1.07 29.73
C LEU A 585 5.21 -2.45 30.40
N ASN A 586 4.19 -2.75 31.21
CA ASN A 586 4.02 -4.07 31.82
C ASN A 586 2.95 -4.86 31.05
N VAL A 587 3.40 -5.68 30.10
CA VAL A 587 2.53 -6.48 29.25
C VAL A 587 2.10 -7.75 29.94
N ILE A 588 0.78 -7.93 30.02
CA ILE A 588 0.15 -9.15 30.52
C ILE A 588 -0.74 -9.66 29.40
N CYS A 589 -0.36 -10.80 28.81
CA CYS A 589 -1.13 -11.48 27.78
C CYS A 589 -1.62 -12.83 28.31
N GLU A 590 -2.94 -12.99 28.35
CA GLU A 590 -3.62 -14.24 28.68
C GLU A 590 -4.10 -14.91 27.39
N GLU A 591 -3.60 -16.12 27.12
CA GLU A 591 -3.97 -16.89 25.95
C GLU A 591 -5.12 -17.87 26.21
N SER A 592 -6.08 -17.97 25.28
CA SER A 592 -7.08 -19.03 25.28
C SER A 592 -7.35 -19.55 23.87
N VAL A 593 -7.74 -20.81 23.79
CA VAL A 593 -8.00 -21.48 22.51
C VAL A 593 -9.47 -21.40 22.20
N LEU A 594 -9.79 -20.94 21.00
CA LEU A 594 -11.16 -20.88 20.50
C LEU A 594 -11.45 -22.17 19.73
N LYS A 595 -12.58 -22.79 20.04
CA LYS A 595 -13.04 -24.02 19.38
C LYS A 595 -13.61 -23.75 18.00
#